data_AF-A0A7S3VC02-F1
#
_entry.id   AF-A0A7S3VC02-F1
#
_cell.length_a   1.000
_cell.length_b   1.000
_cell.length_c   1.000
_cell.angle_alpha   90.00
_cell.angle_beta   90.00
_cell.angle_gamma   90.00
#
_symmetry.space_group_name_H-M   'P 1'
#
loop_
_entity.id
_entity.type
_entity.pdbx_description
1 polymer ?
#
loop_
_entity_poly.entity_id
_entity_poly.type
_entity_poly.pdbx_seq_one_letter_code
_entity_poly.pdbx_strand_id
1 'polypeptide(L)'
;MKFLHAPKLFVGLSLLASTSSFSIIPTRRSAATAPIHTKSALLALTPVGPFCPFRSDAAISIEPKMESLNTQTPEFATEMARLQLDMQVGSMPDPNRLRTIASGISAAVEDWEELLLRLNLSDDFQTKEYAKLTQAHLAKHGQSSEEIATMMRWQSECMLAMADNKPPPFPPAGIDIMKMMEQAKKAQESQDGSNQPPSMTSMAAAEKITTTPFLGDEPAFESDTVREEYEALCRDHNGLVNFGKSYATFDPMGKIAYLDEIDKIEERWDVFFARFSLLGQLNQEFVKQCNSFLQSMNLTEDDFKDLLKRTHQIMREDAERERGTIA
;
A
#
# COMPACT_ATOMS: atom_id res chain seq x y z
N MET A 1 44.43 27.77 -2.20
CA MET A 1 43.83 26.62 -1.49
C MET A 1 43.17 25.72 -2.53
N LYS A 2 43.65 24.48 -2.66
CA LYS A 2 43.14 23.50 -3.62
C LYS A 2 41.85 22.91 -3.06
N PHE A 3 40.73 23.07 -3.77
CA PHE A 3 39.48 22.37 -3.48
C PHE A 3 39.71 20.88 -3.66
N LEU A 4 39.75 20.15 -2.54
CA LEU A 4 39.77 18.70 -2.52
C LEU A 4 38.44 18.18 -3.07
N HIS A 5 38.56 17.29 -4.04
CA HIS A 5 37.49 16.55 -4.69
C HIS A 5 36.53 15.90 -3.67
N ALA A 6 35.25 16.29 -3.72
CA ALA A 6 34.13 15.64 -3.02
C ALA A 6 33.17 14.81 -3.93
N PRO A 7 33.63 14.07 -4.96
CA PRO A 7 32.72 13.39 -5.89
C PRO A 7 31.99 12.18 -5.26
N LYS A 8 32.48 11.61 -4.15
CA LYS A 8 31.86 10.41 -3.54
C LYS A 8 30.67 10.70 -2.63
N LEU A 9 30.62 11.88 -1.99
CA LEU A 9 29.47 12.33 -1.19
C LEU A 9 28.29 12.74 -2.08
N PHE A 10 28.58 13.27 -3.28
CA PHE A 10 27.57 13.71 -4.24
C PHE A 10 26.82 12.54 -4.91
N VAL A 11 27.49 11.39 -5.10
CA VAL A 11 26.87 10.16 -5.66
C VAL A 11 25.86 9.54 -4.70
N GLY A 12 26.12 9.56 -3.38
CA GLY A 12 25.16 9.08 -2.39
C GLY A 12 23.87 9.90 -2.37
N LEU A 13 23.98 11.22 -2.48
CA LEU A 13 22.86 12.15 -2.44
C LEU A 13 22.03 12.20 -3.73
N SER A 14 22.68 12.18 -4.90
CA SER A 14 21.96 12.10 -6.19
C SER A 14 21.14 10.81 -6.31
N LEU A 15 21.54 9.73 -5.62
CA LEU A 15 20.73 8.53 -5.48
C LEU A 15 19.64 8.62 -4.40
N LEU A 16 19.84 9.36 -3.31
CA LEU A 16 18.78 9.58 -2.30
C LEU A 16 17.55 10.29 -2.88
N ALA A 17 17.74 11.20 -3.84
CA ALA A 17 16.63 11.80 -4.60
C ALA A 17 15.93 10.78 -5.51
N SER A 18 16.66 9.75 -5.96
CA SER A 18 16.15 8.67 -6.82
C SER A 18 15.56 7.48 -6.06
N THR A 19 15.86 7.33 -4.76
CA THR A 19 15.32 6.32 -3.86
C THR A 19 14.06 6.80 -3.14
N SER A 20 13.38 7.81 -3.68
CA SER A 20 12.21 8.41 -3.02
C SER A 20 11.17 7.32 -2.74
N SER A 21 10.95 7.03 -1.46
CA SER A 21 9.81 6.27 -0.93
C SER A 21 8.46 6.92 -1.29
N PHE A 22 8.52 8.11 -1.90
CA PHE A 22 7.45 8.80 -2.60
C PHE A 22 7.76 8.74 -4.10
N SER A 23 7.48 7.61 -4.75
CA SER A 23 7.52 7.60 -6.21
C SER A 23 6.39 8.49 -6.73
N ILE A 24 6.75 9.62 -7.32
CA ILE A 24 5.84 10.41 -8.13
C ILE A 24 5.60 9.58 -9.38
N ILE A 25 4.41 8.98 -9.51
CA ILE A 25 3.97 8.38 -10.76
C ILE A 25 4.04 9.48 -11.83
N PRO A 26 4.92 9.39 -12.85
CA PRO A 26 4.85 10.34 -13.94
C PRO A 26 3.52 10.07 -14.65
N THR A 27 2.64 11.06 -14.69
CA THR A 27 1.43 11.04 -15.52
C THR A 27 1.86 11.06 -16.99
N ARG A 28 2.23 9.89 -17.52
CA ARG A 28 2.60 9.73 -18.92
C ARG A 28 1.32 9.82 -19.76
N ARG A 29 1.19 10.90 -20.54
CA ARG A 29 0.19 11.00 -21.61
C ARG A 29 0.39 9.85 -22.62
N SER A 30 -0.71 9.14 -22.85
CA SER A 30 -1.02 8.10 -23.83
C SER A 30 -0.06 7.89 -25.02
N ALA A 31 0.33 6.63 -25.26
CA ALA A 31 -0.05 5.83 -26.45
C ALA A 31 0.97 4.70 -26.73
N ALA A 32 0.57 3.45 -26.48
CA ALA A 32 0.86 2.22 -27.23
C ALA A 32 0.59 1.02 -26.32
N THR A 33 -0.57 0.41 -26.50
CA THR A 33 -1.00 -0.83 -25.85
C THR A 33 -0.11 -1.98 -26.33
N ALA A 34 0.82 -2.43 -25.48
CA ALA A 34 1.44 -3.73 -25.64
C ALA A 34 0.54 -4.77 -24.96
N PRO A 35 0.26 -5.94 -25.59
CA PRO A 35 -0.59 -6.95 -24.99
C PRO A 35 0.20 -7.68 -23.91
N ILE A 36 -0.10 -7.39 -22.65
CA ILE A 36 0.34 -8.22 -21.53
C ILE A 36 -0.50 -9.50 -21.58
N HIS A 37 0.09 -10.57 -22.08
CA HIS A 37 -0.46 -11.92 -21.97
C HIS A 37 -0.13 -12.46 -20.58
N THR A 38 -1.02 -12.25 -19.61
CA THR A 38 -1.01 -12.96 -18.32
C THR A 38 -2.33 -13.68 -18.12
N LYS A 39 -2.24 -14.97 -17.78
CA LYS A 39 -3.37 -15.87 -17.52
C LYS A 39 -3.99 -15.62 -16.13
N SER A 40 -4.48 -14.42 -15.85
CA SER A 40 -5.41 -14.20 -14.73
C SER A 40 -6.66 -13.55 -15.29
N ALA A 41 -7.71 -14.36 -15.43
CA ALA A 41 -8.86 -14.09 -16.29
C ALA A 41 -10.02 -13.41 -15.56
N LEU A 42 -9.82 -12.86 -14.36
CA LEU A 42 -10.91 -12.24 -13.60
C LEU A 42 -10.98 -10.72 -13.73
N LEU A 43 -9.87 -10.04 -14.06
CA LEU A 43 -9.80 -8.58 -14.24
C LEU A 43 -10.34 -7.77 -13.04
N ALA A 44 -10.57 -8.38 -11.89
CA ALA A 44 -11.25 -7.77 -10.76
C ALA A 44 -10.89 -8.48 -9.45
N LEU A 45 -10.75 -7.69 -8.38
CA LEU A 45 -10.48 -8.21 -7.05
C LEU A 45 -11.78 -8.64 -6.38
N THR A 46 -11.76 -9.71 -5.60
CA THR A 46 -12.90 -10.08 -4.77
C THR A 46 -13.14 -8.97 -3.72
N PRO A 47 -14.39 -8.76 -3.29
CA PRO A 47 -14.73 -7.68 -2.36
C PRO A 47 -14.34 -8.04 -0.92
N VAL A 48 -13.17 -8.65 -0.70
CA VAL A 48 -12.62 -9.03 0.61
C VAL A 48 -11.37 -8.20 0.86
N GLY A 49 -11.06 -7.95 2.14
CA GLY A 49 -9.96 -7.10 2.51
C GLY A 49 -10.28 -5.61 2.37
N PRO A 50 -9.29 -4.77 2.01
CA PRO A 50 -9.47 -3.32 1.91
C PRO A 50 -10.51 -2.88 0.85
N PHE A 51 -10.87 -3.78 -0.07
CA PHE A 51 -11.82 -3.53 -1.16
C PHE A 51 -13.24 -3.95 -0.82
N CYS A 52 -13.49 -4.36 0.41
CA CYS A 52 -14.82 -4.73 0.83
C CYS A 52 -15.75 -3.50 0.74
N PRO A 53 -16.82 -3.54 -0.07
CA PRO A 53 -17.82 -2.48 -0.09
C PRO A 53 -18.68 -2.52 1.19
N PHE A 54 -18.64 -3.64 1.92
CA PHE A 54 -19.22 -3.79 3.24
C PHE A 54 -18.19 -3.33 4.29
N ARG A 55 -18.06 -2.01 4.45
CA ARG A 55 -17.09 -1.43 5.39
C ARG A 55 -17.69 -1.27 6.79
N SER A 56 -16.88 -1.54 7.80
CA SER A 56 -17.17 -1.20 9.18
C SER A 56 -17.08 0.33 9.39
N ASP A 57 -17.78 0.84 10.38
CA ASP A 57 -17.72 2.27 10.73
C ASP A 57 -16.30 2.69 11.13
N ALA A 58 -15.53 1.77 11.74
CA ALA A 58 -14.15 1.99 12.13
C ALA A 58 -13.23 2.14 10.91
N ALA A 59 -13.37 1.26 9.92
CA ALA A 59 -12.64 1.34 8.66
C ALA A 59 -12.96 2.65 7.93
N ILE A 60 -14.25 3.02 7.80
CA ILE A 60 -14.66 4.29 7.18
C ILE A 60 -14.05 5.50 7.90
N SER A 61 -13.99 5.46 9.24
CA SER A 61 -13.47 6.58 10.03
C SER A 61 -11.98 6.87 9.83
N ILE A 62 -11.22 5.91 9.31
CA ILE A 62 -9.76 6.05 9.13
C ILE A 62 -9.39 6.54 7.72
N GLU A 63 -10.30 6.40 6.76
CA GLU A 63 -10.08 6.78 5.36
C GLU A 63 -9.58 8.22 5.19
N PRO A 64 -10.15 9.25 5.85
CA PRO A 64 -9.65 10.61 5.67
C PRO A 64 -8.19 10.79 6.09
N LYS A 65 -7.71 10.03 7.09
CA LYS A 65 -6.31 10.09 7.53
C LYS A 65 -5.40 9.37 6.52
N MET A 66 -5.85 8.25 5.94
CA MET A 66 -5.13 7.55 4.88
C MET A 66 -5.05 8.40 3.60
N GLU A 67 -6.14 9.07 3.21
CA GLU A 67 -6.14 10.04 2.10
C GLU A 67 -5.20 11.21 2.37
N SER A 68 -5.13 11.71 3.61
CA SER A 68 -4.23 12.80 3.98
C SER A 68 -2.75 12.48 3.74
N LEU A 69 -2.34 11.22 3.93
CA LEU A 69 -0.97 10.77 3.67
C LEU A 69 -0.61 10.81 2.18
N ASN A 70 -1.60 10.68 1.30
CA ASN A 70 -1.40 10.72 -0.15
C ASN A 70 -1.54 12.15 -0.71
N THR A 71 -2.30 13.00 -0.02
CA THR A 71 -2.61 14.37 -0.43
C THR A 71 -1.68 15.43 0.17
N GLN A 72 -0.65 15.04 0.94
CA GLN A 72 0.42 15.95 1.36
C GLN A 72 1.19 16.48 0.14
N THR A 73 0.58 17.56 -0.37
CA THR A 73 0.87 18.56 -1.39
C THR A 73 1.36 18.07 -2.78
N PRO A 74 0.59 18.36 -3.86
CA PRO A 74 1.15 18.48 -5.21
C PRO A 74 2.40 19.37 -5.26
N GLU A 75 2.52 20.30 -4.31
CA GLU A 75 3.71 21.11 -4.08
C GLU A 75 4.89 20.24 -3.64
N PHE A 76 4.75 19.31 -2.69
CA PHE A 76 5.82 18.38 -2.30
C PHE A 76 6.35 17.58 -3.49
N ALA A 77 5.46 16.97 -4.28
CA ALA A 77 5.87 16.26 -5.49
C ALA A 77 6.60 17.19 -6.49
N THR A 78 6.08 18.40 -6.68
CA THR A 78 6.71 19.40 -7.55
C THR A 78 8.08 19.83 -7.03
N GLU A 79 8.22 20.05 -5.72
CA GLU A 79 9.48 20.46 -5.09
C GLU A 79 10.51 19.33 -5.10
N MET A 80 10.09 18.06 -4.90
CA MET A 80 10.95 16.89 -5.07
C MET A 80 11.44 16.73 -6.51
N ALA A 81 10.57 16.93 -7.51
CA ALA A 81 10.97 16.89 -8.91
C ALA A 81 11.97 18.02 -9.26
N ARG A 82 11.76 19.22 -8.72
CA ARG A 82 12.70 20.35 -8.87
C ARG A 82 14.03 20.07 -8.19
N LEU A 83 14.00 19.53 -6.97
CA LEU A 83 15.20 19.11 -6.24
C LEU A 83 16.01 18.10 -7.06
N GLN A 84 15.35 17.10 -7.63
CA GLN A 84 16.00 16.09 -8.48
C GLN A 84 16.64 16.73 -9.72
N LEU A 85 15.96 17.70 -10.35
CA LEU A 85 16.50 18.43 -11.49
C LEU A 85 17.73 19.27 -11.12
N ASP A 86 17.67 20.03 -10.02
CA ASP A 86 18.79 20.85 -9.53
C ASP A 86 20.05 19.99 -9.34
N MET A 87 19.88 18.80 -8.76
CA MET A 87 20.97 17.84 -8.55
C MET A 87 21.51 17.24 -9.85
N GLN A 88 20.65 16.95 -10.83
CA GLN A 88 21.06 16.45 -12.15
C GLN A 88 21.90 17.45 -12.93
N VAL A 89 21.60 18.76 -12.81
CA VAL A 89 22.37 19.82 -13.46
C VAL A 89 23.61 20.24 -12.66
N GLY A 90 23.85 19.62 -11.49
CA GLY A 90 24.99 19.92 -10.62
C GLY A 90 24.86 21.23 -9.83
N SER A 91 23.65 21.80 -9.78
CA SER A 91 23.35 22.98 -8.97
C SER A 91 23.07 22.58 -7.52
N MET A 92 23.52 23.41 -6.58
CA MET A 92 23.11 23.25 -5.18
C MET A 92 21.63 23.64 -5.05
N PRO A 93 20.78 22.78 -4.47
CA PRO A 93 19.38 23.10 -4.23
C PRO A 93 19.21 24.31 -3.30
N ASP A 94 18.12 25.05 -3.46
CA ASP A 94 17.78 26.15 -2.56
C ASP A 94 17.65 25.66 -1.09
N PRO A 95 18.37 26.25 -0.13
CA PRO A 95 18.28 25.84 1.28
C PRO A 95 16.87 25.93 1.87
N ASN A 96 16.04 26.90 1.46
CA ASN A 96 14.68 27.01 1.97
C ASN A 96 13.80 25.88 1.44
N ARG A 97 13.90 25.56 0.15
CA ARG A 97 13.27 24.36 -0.43
C ARG A 97 13.66 23.08 0.32
N LEU A 98 14.94 22.87 0.58
CA LEU A 98 15.41 21.69 1.34
C LEU A 98 14.76 21.60 2.73
N ARG A 99 14.65 22.72 3.46
CA ARG A 99 13.96 22.75 4.76
C ARG A 99 12.48 22.43 4.64
N THR A 100 11.79 22.96 3.64
CA THR A 100 10.37 22.68 3.41
C THR A 100 10.14 21.20 3.12
N ILE A 101 10.93 20.61 2.23
CA ILE A 101 10.84 19.18 1.89
C ILE A 101 11.14 18.32 3.13
N ALA A 102 12.22 18.61 3.85
CA ALA A 102 12.60 17.87 5.04
C ALA A 102 11.49 17.88 6.11
N SER A 103 10.95 19.07 6.42
CA SER A 103 9.82 19.19 7.36
C SER A 103 8.59 18.42 6.90
N GLY A 104 8.29 18.42 5.59
CA GLY A 104 7.21 17.63 5.01
C GLY A 104 7.43 16.12 5.16
N ILE A 105 8.64 15.62 4.91
CA ILE A 105 8.99 14.21 5.12
C ILE A 105 8.82 13.83 6.60
N SER A 106 9.32 14.65 7.53
CA SER A 106 9.20 14.38 8.96
C SER A 106 7.73 14.30 9.40
N ALA A 107 6.90 15.27 8.98
CA ALA A 107 5.47 15.27 9.27
C ALA A 107 4.75 14.03 8.69
N ALA A 108 5.07 13.66 7.44
CA ALA A 108 4.50 12.48 6.81
C ALA A 108 4.85 11.17 7.55
N VAL A 109 6.07 11.05 8.09
CA VAL A 109 6.48 9.90 8.90
C VAL A 109 5.70 9.84 10.21
N GLU A 110 5.57 10.98 10.90
CA GLU A 110 4.79 11.07 12.15
C GLU A 110 3.32 10.69 11.92
N ASP A 111 2.69 11.24 10.88
CA ASP A 111 1.31 10.92 10.52
C ASP A 111 1.12 9.44 10.15
N TRP A 112 2.10 8.83 9.47
CA TRP A 112 2.05 7.44 9.08
C TRP A 112 2.22 6.49 10.26
N GLU A 113 3.15 6.78 11.17
CA GLU A 113 3.30 5.99 12.40
C GLU A 113 2.06 6.10 13.31
N GLU A 114 1.47 7.29 13.43
CA GLU A 114 0.21 7.49 14.15
C GLU A 114 -0.91 6.65 13.54
N LEU A 115 -1.02 6.66 12.20
CA LEU A 115 -1.99 5.83 11.48
C LEU A 115 -1.76 4.34 11.76
N LEU A 116 -0.52 3.84 11.60
CA LEU A 116 -0.20 2.43 11.83
C LEU A 116 -0.47 2.02 13.27
N LEU A 117 -0.20 2.88 14.24
CA LEU A 117 -0.51 2.64 15.64
C LEU A 117 -2.03 2.50 15.83
N ARG A 118 -2.82 3.43 15.27
CA ARG A 118 -4.28 3.38 15.33
C ARG A 118 -4.85 2.14 14.67
N LEU A 119 -4.32 1.76 13.50
CA LEU A 119 -4.72 0.54 12.78
C LEU A 119 -4.47 -0.71 13.63
N ASN A 120 -3.27 -0.82 14.24
CA ASN A 120 -2.90 -1.95 15.08
C ASN A 120 -3.72 -2.05 16.38
N LEU A 121 -4.05 -0.91 16.98
CA LEU A 121 -4.82 -0.84 18.23
C LEU A 121 -6.33 -0.93 18.04
N SER A 122 -6.84 -0.90 16.80
CA SER A 122 -8.27 -1.01 16.54
C SER A 122 -8.86 -2.33 17.03
N ASP A 123 -10.09 -2.29 17.53
CA ASP A 123 -10.86 -3.48 17.89
C ASP A 123 -11.47 -4.18 16.66
N ASP A 124 -11.63 -3.44 15.58
CA ASP A 124 -12.29 -3.84 14.35
C ASP A 124 -11.37 -4.68 13.44
N PHE A 125 -11.91 -5.78 12.90
CA PHE A 125 -11.20 -6.69 12.02
C PHE A 125 -10.62 -6.00 10.78
N GLN A 126 -11.45 -5.31 9.99
CA GLN A 126 -11.01 -4.70 8.73
C GLN A 126 -9.89 -3.68 8.97
N THR A 127 -10.01 -2.89 10.05
CA THR A 127 -8.97 -1.94 10.44
C THR A 127 -7.64 -2.64 10.80
N LYS A 128 -7.68 -3.75 11.53
CA LYS A 128 -6.47 -4.55 11.80
C LYS A 128 -5.91 -5.22 10.54
N GLU A 129 -6.78 -5.72 9.68
CA GLU A 129 -6.43 -6.34 8.41
C GLU A 129 -5.65 -5.37 7.53
N TYR A 130 -6.03 -4.09 7.45
CA TYR A 130 -5.24 -3.05 6.80
C TYR A 130 -3.82 -2.90 7.37
N ALA A 131 -3.68 -2.94 8.70
CA ALA A 131 -2.37 -2.90 9.36
C ALA A 131 -1.49 -4.08 8.92
N LYS A 132 -2.09 -5.28 8.91
CA LYS A 132 -1.41 -6.53 8.57
C LYS A 132 -1.12 -6.66 7.08
N LEU A 133 -1.99 -6.11 6.23
CA LEU A 133 -1.77 -6.02 4.79
C LEU A 133 -0.56 -5.13 4.50
N THR A 134 -0.47 -3.98 5.16
CA THR A 134 0.71 -3.11 5.08
C THR A 134 1.97 -3.85 5.53
N GLN A 135 1.91 -4.53 6.67
CA GLN A 135 3.02 -5.32 7.20
C GLN A 135 3.46 -6.43 6.22
N ALA A 136 2.51 -7.19 5.66
CA ALA A 136 2.76 -8.25 4.70
C ALA A 136 3.38 -7.71 3.41
N HIS A 137 2.89 -6.57 2.92
CA HIS A 137 3.39 -5.93 1.72
C HIS A 137 4.85 -5.50 1.91
N LEU A 138 5.15 -4.78 3.00
CA LEU A 138 6.52 -4.37 3.32
C LEU A 138 7.46 -5.57 3.49
N ALA A 139 7.00 -6.62 4.18
CA ALA A 139 7.78 -7.83 4.39
C ALA A 139 8.09 -8.57 3.07
N LYS A 140 7.18 -8.55 2.08
CA LYS A 140 7.44 -9.10 0.73
C LYS A 140 8.64 -8.40 0.05
N HIS A 141 8.89 -7.14 0.40
CA HIS A 141 10.03 -6.36 -0.07
C HIS A 141 11.24 -6.39 0.87
N GLY A 142 11.18 -7.21 1.93
CA GLY A 142 12.25 -7.33 2.92
C GLY A 142 12.47 -6.05 3.73
N GLN A 143 11.40 -5.30 3.96
CA GLN A 143 11.38 -4.07 4.75
C GLN A 143 10.38 -4.18 5.90
N SER A 144 10.66 -3.53 7.01
CA SER A 144 9.69 -3.29 8.08
C SER A 144 9.18 -1.85 8.06
N SER A 145 8.06 -1.60 8.74
CA SER A 145 7.56 -0.23 8.88
C SER A 145 8.53 0.67 9.64
N GLU A 146 9.18 0.13 10.67
CA GLU A 146 10.18 0.84 11.47
C GLU A 146 11.42 1.21 10.66
N GLU A 147 11.90 0.30 9.80
CA GLU A 147 13.03 0.56 8.90
C GLU A 147 12.70 1.70 7.92
N ILE A 148 11.49 1.71 7.36
CA ILE A 148 11.03 2.78 6.46
C ILE A 148 10.94 4.11 7.20
N ALA A 149 10.31 4.15 8.38
CA ALA A 149 10.23 5.38 9.18
C ALA A 149 11.62 5.91 9.54
N THR A 150 12.52 5.03 9.99
CA THR A 150 13.90 5.38 10.37
C THR A 150 14.69 5.93 9.19
N MET A 151 14.57 5.29 8.03
CA MET A 151 15.19 5.74 6.79
C MET A 151 14.68 7.13 6.38
N MET A 152 13.37 7.38 6.46
CA MET A 152 12.78 8.64 6.04
C MET A 152 13.15 9.79 6.98
N ARG A 153 13.20 9.55 8.29
CA ARG A 153 13.75 10.51 9.26
C ARG A 153 15.18 10.88 8.92
N TRP A 154 16.03 9.86 8.68
CA TRP A 154 17.42 10.10 8.32
C TRP A 154 17.56 10.88 7.01
N GLN A 155 16.73 10.60 5.99
CA GLN A 155 16.68 11.38 4.76
C GLN A 155 16.32 12.85 5.01
N SER A 156 15.31 13.11 5.84
CA SER A 156 14.93 14.46 6.26
C SER A 156 16.08 15.18 6.96
N GLU A 157 16.76 14.53 7.90
CA GLU A 157 17.91 15.11 8.61
C GLU A 157 19.09 15.41 7.67
N CYS A 158 19.33 14.56 6.66
CA CYS A 158 20.34 14.81 5.63
C CYS A 158 20.02 16.07 4.80
N MET A 159 18.75 16.28 4.45
CA MET A 159 18.30 17.49 3.75
C MET A 159 18.47 18.75 4.61
N LEU A 160 18.17 18.67 5.91
CA LEU A 160 18.39 19.76 6.85
C LEU A 160 19.89 20.08 7.01
N ALA A 161 20.74 19.06 7.14
CA ALA A 161 22.18 19.25 7.21
C ALA A 161 22.72 19.94 5.95
N MET A 162 22.24 19.55 4.77
CA MET A 162 22.59 20.20 3.51
C MET A 162 22.15 21.67 3.47
N ALA A 163 20.92 21.97 3.89
CA ALA A 163 20.40 23.34 3.94
C ALA A 163 21.21 24.24 4.89
N ASP A 164 21.81 23.65 5.92
CA ASP A 164 22.65 24.32 6.92
C ASP A 164 24.15 24.29 6.59
N ASN A 165 24.53 23.71 5.44
CA ASN A 165 25.92 23.51 5.05
C ASN A 165 26.75 22.75 6.11
N LYS A 166 26.14 21.72 6.71
CA LYS A 166 26.72 20.81 7.68
C LYS A 166 26.93 19.43 7.03
N PRO A 167 27.89 18.62 7.53
CA PRO A 167 27.99 17.22 7.08
C PRO A 167 26.70 16.45 7.41
N PRO A 168 26.26 15.53 6.52
CA PRO A 168 25.08 14.72 6.80
C PRO A 168 25.30 13.82 8.03
N PRO A 169 24.25 13.51 8.79
CA PRO A 169 24.35 12.57 9.91
C PRO A 169 24.73 11.17 9.41
N PHE A 170 25.37 10.39 10.27
CA PHE A 170 25.68 9.00 9.98
C PHE A 170 24.38 8.20 9.76
N PRO A 171 24.38 7.19 8.87
CA PRO A 171 23.23 6.32 8.71
C PRO A 171 22.91 5.59 10.01
N PRO A 172 21.62 5.38 10.31
CA PRO A 172 21.18 4.54 11.42
C PRO A 172 21.76 3.13 11.36
N ALA A 173 21.99 2.54 12.54
CA ALA A 173 22.45 1.16 12.64
C ALA A 173 21.45 0.21 11.97
N GLY A 174 21.94 -0.75 11.18
CA GLY A 174 21.09 -1.71 10.45
C GLY A 174 20.68 -1.28 9.04
N ILE A 175 20.85 0.00 8.67
CA ILE A 175 20.61 0.45 7.30
C ILE A 175 21.84 0.20 6.43
N ASP A 176 21.71 -0.72 5.47
CA ASP A 176 22.71 -0.96 4.44
C ASP A 176 22.46 -0.06 3.21
N ILE A 177 23.13 1.10 3.18
CA ILE A 177 23.04 2.05 2.06
C ILE A 177 23.42 1.38 0.73
N MET A 178 24.40 0.47 0.72
CA MET A 178 24.86 -0.16 -0.51
C MET A 178 23.80 -1.09 -1.08
N LYS A 179 23.15 -1.88 -0.21
CA LYS A 179 22.01 -2.71 -0.59
C LYS A 179 20.85 -1.88 -1.14
N MET A 180 20.55 -0.74 -0.51
CA MET A 180 19.51 0.17 -1.00
C MET A 180 19.85 0.76 -2.37
N MET A 181 21.10 1.18 -2.58
CA MET A 181 21.55 1.70 -3.88
C MET A 181 21.41 0.63 -4.98
N GLU A 182 21.74 -0.62 -4.67
CA GLU A 182 21.59 -1.73 -5.60
C GLU A 182 20.11 -2.01 -5.92
N GLN A 183 19.23 -1.97 -4.92
CA GLN A 183 17.79 -2.13 -5.10
C GLN A 183 17.18 -1.00 -5.94
N ALA A 184 17.54 0.25 -5.66
CA ALA A 184 17.07 1.41 -6.43
C ALA A 184 17.53 1.35 -7.89
N LYS A 185 18.79 0.94 -8.13
CA LYS A 185 19.31 0.74 -9.47
C LYS A 185 18.57 -0.39 -10.21
N LYS A 186 18.34 -1.53 -9.55
CA LYS A 186 17.54 -2.64 -10.09
C LYS A 186 16.12 -2.21 -10.44
N ALA A 187 15.48 -1.40 -9.60
CA ALA A 187 14.14 -0.85 -9.84
C ALA A 187 14.10 0.12 -11.03
N GLN A 188 15.17 0.88 -11.28
CA GLN A 188 15.30 1.73 -12.47
C GLN A 188 15.53 0.93 -13.76
N GLU A 189 16.24 -0.20 -13.66
CA GLU A 189 16.55 -1.07 -14.80
C GLU A 189 15.39 -2.00 -15.18
N SER A 190 14.48 -2.30 -14.25
CA SER A 190 13.28 -3.10 -14.55
C SER A 190 12.25 -2.30 -15.36
N GLN A 191 12.06 -2.66 -16.62
CA GLN A 191 11.02 -2.07 -17.50
C GLN A 191 9.58 -2.44 -17.11
N ASP A 192 9.40 -3.50 -16.32
CA ASP A 192 8.09 -4.12 -16.06
C ASP A 192 7.42 -3.62 -14.77
N GLY A 193 7.99 -2.61 -14.09
CA GLY A 193 7.47 -2.06 -12.85
C GLY A 193 7.60 -2.97 -11.62
N SER A 194 7.56 -4.30 -11.78
CA SER A 194 7.45 -5.37 -10.77
C SER A 194 8.44 -5.35 -9.59
N ASN A 195 9.49 -4.51 -9.64
CA ASN A 195 10.51 -4.38 -8.59
C ASN A 195 10.58 -2.98 -7.94
N GLN A 196 9.57 -2.11 -8.14
CA GLN A 196 9.54 -0.85 -7.41
C GLN A 196 9.40 -1.09 -5.90
N PRO A 197 10.17 -0.37 -5.07
CA PRO A 197 10.04 -0.48 -3.62
C PRO A 197 8.66 0.04 -3.18
N PRO A 198 8.08 -0.54 -2.12
CA PRO A 198 6.79 -0.13 -1.61
C PRO A 198 6.87 1.32 -1.12
N SER A 199 5.84 2.10 -1.44
CA SER A 199 5.69 3.49 -0.98
C SER A 199 4.82 3.52 0.27
N MET A 200 5.05 4.47 1.19
CA MET A 200 4.08 4.71 2.29
C MET A 200 2.69 5.08 1.75
N THR A 201 2.63 5.65 0.54
CA THR A 201 1.39 6.09 -0.09
C THR A 201 0.70 5.02 -0.93
N SER A 202 1.35 3.89 -1.23
CA SER A 202 0.75 2.86 -2.09
C SER A 202 -0.50 2.23 -1.46
N MET A 203 -0.53 2.14 -0.13
CA MET A 203 -1.68 1.61 0.62
C MET A 203 -2.91 2.54 0.60
N ALA A 204 -2.71 3.86 0.53
CA ALA A 204 -3.80 4.84 0.47
C ALA A 204 -4.57 4.80 -0.86
N ALA A 205 -4.03 4.12 -1.89
CA ALA A 205 -4.72 3.97 -3.17
C ALA A 205 -5.88 2.96 -3.13
N ALA A 206 -5.91 2.05 -2.13
CA ALA A 206 -6.95 1.03 -1.95
C ALA A 206 -8.34 1.65 -1.75
N GLU A 207 -8.39 2.87 -1.22
CA GLU A 207 -9.61 3.57 -0.81
C GLU A 207 -10.44 4.05 -1.99
N LYS A 208 -9.87 4.07 -3.20
CA LYS A 208 -10.55 4.53 -4.42
C LYS A 208 -11.53 3.52 -5.01
N ILE A 209 -11.62 2.31 -4.44
CA ILE A 209 -12.61 1.31 -4.84
C ILE A 209 -13.85 1.49 -3.97
N THR A 210 -14.80 2.29 -4.45
CA THR A 210 -16.07 2.59 -3.76
C THR A 210 -17.28 1.99 -4.46
N THR A 211 -17.09 1.47 -5.66
CA THR A 211 -18.16 0.86 -6.44
C THR A 211 -18.35 -0.61 -6.08
N THR A 212 -19.58 -1.11 -6.23
CA THR A 212 -19.87 -2.53 -6.06
C THR A 212 -19.53 -3.30 -7.33
N PRO A 213 -19.14 -4.59 -7.21
CA PRO A 213 -18.80 -5.42 -8.37
C PRO A 213 -19.99 -5.68 -9.30
N PHE A 214 -21.21 -5.57 -8.78
CA PHE A 214 -22.47 -5.73 -9.49
C PHE A 214 -23.42 -4.58 -9.17
N LEU A 215 -24.18 -4.15 -10.17
CA LEU A 215 -25.26 -3.15 -10.08
C LEU A 215 -26.61 -3.81 -9.83
N GLY A 216 -26.76 -5.10 -10.16
CA GLY A 216 -27.96 -5.90 -9.97
C GLY A 216 -28.94 -5.86 -11.16
N ASP A 217 -28.61 -5.12 -12.22
CA ASP A 217 -29.37 -5.04 -13.48
C ASP A 217 -28.71 -5.85 -14.61
N GLU A 218 -27.61 -6.56 -14.33
CA GLU A 218 -26.92 -7.37 -15.32
C GLU A 218 -27.74 -8.61 -15.72
N PRO A 219 -27.63 -9.10 -16.98
CA PRO A 219 -28.50 -10.17 -17.48
C PRO A 219 -28.46 -11.48 -16.66
N ALA A 220 -27.35 -11.80 -15.98
CA ALA A 220 -27.30 -12.97 -15.11
C ALA A 220 -28.25 -12.87 -13.90
N PHE A 221 -28.64 -11.66 -13.49
CA PHE A 221 -29.63 -11.43 -12.42
C PHE A 221 -31.08 -11.63 -12.87
N GLU A 222 -31.34 -11.95 -14.16
CA GLU A 222 -32.65 -12.44 -14.61
C GLU A 222 -33.01 -13.80 -13.98
N SER A 223 -32.01 -14.56 -13.51
CA SER A 223 -32.21 -15.80 -12.78
C SER A 223 -32.48 -15.53 -11.30
N ASP A 224 -33.66 -15.94 -10.81
CA ASP A 224 -34.01 -15.85 -9.39
C ASP A 224 -32.97 -16.53 -8.49
N THR A 225 -32.44 -17.67 -8.92
CA THR A 225 -31.39 -18.41 -8.18
C THR A 225 -30.11 -17.59 -8.03
N VAL A 226 -29.68 -16.89 -9.09
CA VAL A 226 -28.48 -16.06 -9.06
C VAL A 226 -28.66 -14.85 -8.14
N ARG A 227 -29.85 -14.23 -8.18
CA ARG A 227 -30.19 -13.13 -7.28
C ARG A 227 -30.22 -13.58 -5.81
N GLU A 228 -30.88 -14.69 -5.51
CA GLU A 228 -30.93 -15.26 -4.15
C GLU A 228 -29.54 -15.61 -3.62
N GLU A 229 -28.67 -16.17 -4.47
CA GLU A 229 -27.28 -16.48 -4.12
C GLU A 229 -26.48 -15.20 -3.80
N TYR A 230 -26.59 -14.17 -4.63
CA TYR A 230 -25.91 -12.89 -4.41
C TYR A 230 -26.40 -12.20 -3.14
N GLU A 231 -27.71 -12.17 -2.91
CA GLU A 231 -28.31 -11.62 -1.70
C GLU A 231 -27.86 -12.37 -0.44
N ALA A 232 -27.79 -13.71 -0.50
CA ALA A 232 -27.27 -14.52 0.60
C ALA A 232 -25.79 -14.22 0.86
N LEU A 233 -24.97 -14.13 -0.19
CA LEU A 233 -23.55 -13.82 -0.07
C LEU A 233 -23.31 -12.42 0.53
N CYS A 234 -24.05 -11.41 0.07
CA CYS A 234 -24.01 -10.06 0.64
C CYS A 234 -24.43 -10.05 2.11
N ARG A 235 -25.52 -10.74 2.46
CA ARG A 235 -26.03 -10.81 3.84
C ARG A 235 -25.03 -11.50 4.76
N ASP A 236 -24.49 -12.64 4.35
CA ASP A 236 -23.55 -13.41 5.16
C ASP A 236 -22.24 -12.63 5.36
N HIS A 237 -21.73 -11.99 4.31
CA HIS A 237 -20.54 -11.13 4.39
C HIS A 237 -20.77 -9.92 5.31
N ASN A 238 -21.89 -9.21 5.15
CA ASN A 238 -22.22 -8.07 6.01
C ASN A 238 -22.38 -8.51 7.48
N GLY A 239 -23.00 -9.66 7.73
CA GLY A 239 -23.07 -10.28 9.06
C GLY A 239 -21.69 -10.52 9.66
N LEU A 240 -20.76 -11.06 8.87
CA LEU A 240 -19.39 -11.33 9.30
C LEU A 240 -18.59 -10.04 9.56
N VAL A 241 -18.73 -9.01 8.73
CA VAL A 241 -18.13 -7.68 8.96
C VAL A 241 -18.64 -7.07 10.26
N ASN A 242 -19.96 -7.12 10.50
CA ASN A 242 -20.54 -6.60 11.75
C ASN A 242 -20.05 -7.36 12.98
N PHE A 243 -19.90 -8.68 12.89
CA PHE A 243 -19.35 -9.50 13.96
C PHE A 243 -17.87 -9.14 14.22
N GLY A 244 -17.11 -8.85 13.15
CA GLY A 244 -15.70 -8.45 13.19
C GLY A 244 -15.43 -7.09 13.83
N LYS A 245 -16.43 -6.25 14.07
CA LYS A 245 -16.26 -4.94 14.75
C LYS A 245 -15.64 -5.05 16.15
N SER A 246 -15.76 -6.22 16.77
CA SER A 246 -15.24 -6.53 18.12
C SER A 246 -14.13 -7.58 18.11
N TYR A 247 -13.47 -7.79 16.97
CA TYR A 247 -12.47 -8.84 16.76
C TYR A 247 -11.35 -8.87 17.81
N ALA A 248 -10.89 -7.73 18.30
CA ALA A 248 -9.86 -7.70 19.36
C ALA A 248 -10.30 -8.35 20.68
N THR A 249 -11.61 -8.41 20.95
CA THR A 249 -12.18 -9.03 22.15
C THR A 249 -12.29 -10.55 22.06
N PHE A 250 -12.11 -11.11 20.86
CA PHE A 250 -12.16 -12.55 20.67
C PHE A 250 -10.96 -13.20 21.36
N ASP A 251 -11.20 -14.37 21.94
CA ASP A 251 -10.11 -15.22 22.39
C ASP A 251 -9.31 -15.74 21.18
N PRO A 252 -8.09 -16.28 21.39
CA PRO A 252 -7.28 -16.78 20.30
C PRO A 252 -8.00 -17.78 19.37
N MET A 253 -8.86 -18.65 19.90
CA MET A 253 -9.61 -19.60 19.06
C MET A 253 -10.74 -18.91 18.29
N GLY A 254 -11.43 -17.95 18.90
CA GLY A 254 -12.41 -17.12 18.22
C GLY A 254 -11.81 -16.32 17.06
N LYS A 255 -10.60 -15.77 17.23
CA LYS A 255 -9.86 -15.07 16.16
C LYS A 255 -9.55 -15.99 14.97
N ILE A 256 -9.07 -17.21 15.22
CA ILE A 256 -8.78 -18.20 14.18
C ILE A 256 -10.06 -18.63 13.46
N ALA A 257 -11.12 -18.94 14.21
CA ALA A 257 -12.41 -19.34 13.65
C ALA A 257 -13.03 -18.21 12.82
N TYR A 258 -12.92 -16.95 13.25
CA TYR A 258 -13.36 -15.80 12.47
C TYR A 258 -12.63 -15.71 11.12
N LEU A 259 -11.31 -15.85 11.13
CA LEU A 259 -10.50 -15.87 9.91
C LEU A 259 -10.90 -17.04 8.99
N ASP A 260 -11.24 -18.22 9.55
CA ASP A 260 -11.74 -19.35 8.74
C ASP A 260 -13.09 -19.04 8.08
N GLU A 261 -13.98 -18.30 8.75
CA GLU A 261 -15.24 -17.84 8.15
C GLU A 261 -15.01 -16.78 7.06
N ILE A 262 -14.02 -15.90 7.21
CA ILE A 262 -13.64 -14.94 6.17
C ILE A 262 -13.15 -15.68 4.93
N ASP A 263 -12.26 -16.66 5.08
CA ASP A 263 -11.73 -17.45 3.96
C ASP A 263 -12.86 -18.20 3.21
N LYS A 264 -13.89 -18.69 3.92
CA LYS A 264 -15.08 -19.30 3.30
C LYS A 264 -15.92 -18.29 2.51
N ILE A 265 -16.06 -17.06 3.01
CA ILE A 265 -16.75 -15.99 2.28
C ILE A 265 -15.96 -15.60 1.03
N GLU A 266 -14.63 -15.51 1.12
CA GLU A 266 -13.75 -15.26 -0.03
C GLU A 266 -13.89 -16.35 -1.10
N GLU A 267 -13.86 -17.63 -0.72
CA GLU A 267 -14.04 -18.74 -1.66
C GLU A 267 -15.40 -18.66 -2.39
N ARG A 268 -16.48 -18.32 -1.67
CA ARG A 268 -17.80 -18.11 -2.29
C ARG A 268 -17.80 -16.93 -3.26
N TRP A 269 -17.11 -15.84 -2.92
CA TRP A 269 -16.92 -14.72 -3.85
C TRP A 269 -16.12 -15.12 -5.08
N ASP A 270 -15.04 -15.88 -4.95
CA ASP A 270 -14.24 -16.38 -6.08
C ASP A 270 -15.10 -17.23 -7.03
N VAL A 271 -15.89 -18.16 -6.50
CA VAL A 271 -16.80 -19.01 -7.31
C VAL A 271 -17.89 -18.18 -7.98
N PHE A 272 -18.41 -17.15 -7.31
CA PHE A 272 -19.39 -16.22 -7.88
C PHE A 272 -18.75 -15.36 -8.99
N PHE A 273 -17.62 -14.71 -8.72
CA PHE A 273 -16.89 -13.88 -9.69
C PHE A 273 -16.44 -14.66 -10.92
N ALA A 274 -15.98 -15.90 -10.75
CA ALA A 274 -15.58 -16.74 -11.87
C ALA A 274 -16.72 -16.98 -12.87
N ARG A 275 -17.96 -17.10 -12.39
CA ARG A 275 -19.14 -17.24 -13.25
C ARG A 275 -19.43 -15.96 -14.04
N PHE A 276 -19.31 -14.80 -13.42
CA PHE A 276 -19.66 -13.52 -14.05
C PHE A 276 -18.55 -12.92 -14.91
N SER A 277 -17.29 -13.17 -14.57
CA SER A 277 -16.17 -12.71 -15.38
C SER A 277 -16.16 -13.39 -16.75
N LEU A 278 -16.49 -14.69 -16.81
CA LEU A 278 -16.71 -15.42 -18.07
C LEU A 278 -17.84 -14.83 -18.92
N LEU A 279 -18.81 -14.15 -18.30
CA LEU A 279 -19.94 -13.50 -18.97
C LEU A 279 -19.66 -12.04 -19.32
N GLY A 280 -18.54 -11.45 -18.87
CA GLY A 280 -18.22 -10.03 -19.07
C GLY A 280 -19.19 -9.08 -18.36
N GLN A 281 -19.86 -9.53 -17.30
CA GLN A 281 -20.94 -8.81 -16.61
C GLN A 281 -20.49 -8.15 -15.30
N LEU A 282 -19.19 -7.91 -15.12
CA LEU A 282 -18.70 -7.12 -14.00
C LEU A 282 -18.90 -5.63 -14.28
N ASN A 283 -19.21 -4.88 -13.23
CA ASN A 283 -19.26 -3.42 -13.28
C ASN A 283 -17.90 -2.87 -13.77
N GLN A 284 -17.91 -2.18 -14.90
CA GLN A 284 -16.69 -1.68 -15.54
C GLN A 284 -15.97 -0.61 -14.72
N GLU A 285 -16.70 0.17 -13.92
CA GLU A 285 -16.08 1.14 -13.02
C GLU A 285 -15.36 0.43 -11.86
N PHE A 286 -15.94 -0.66 -11.33
CA PHE A 286 -15.28 -1.50 -10.32
C PHE A 286 -13.98 -2.10 -10.86
N VAL A 287 -14.03 -2.72 -12.04
CA VAL A 287 -12.85 -3.26 -12.74
C VAL A 287 -11.76 -2.20 -12.91
N LYS A 288 -12.14 -0.99 -13.33
CA LYS A 288 -11.21 0.12 -13.52
C LYS A 288 -10.58 0.59 -12.20
N GLN A 289 -11.35 0.65 -11.12
CA GLN A 289 -10.86 1.02 -9.79
C GLN A 289 -9.87 -0.05 -9.27
N CYS A 290 -10.20 -1.34 -9.40
CA CYS A 290 -9.30 -2.46 -9.08
C CYS A 290 -7.98 -2.37 -9.85
N ASN A 291 -8.05 -2.18 -11.17
CA ASN A 291 -6.84 -2.07 -12.01
C ASN A 291 -5.97 -0.86 -11.64
N SER A 292 -6.59 0.29 -11.36
CA SER A 292 -5.86 1.50 -10.96
C SER A 292 -5.13 1.29 -9.63
N PHE A 293 -5.78 0.59 -8.69
CA PHE A 293 -5.18 0.22 -7.43
C PHE A 293 -4.02 -0.76 -7.59
N LEU A 294 -4.23 -1.86 -8.30
CA LEU A 294 -3.19 -2.88 -8.57
C LEU A 294 -1.97 -2.24 -9.23
N GLN A 295 -2.19 -1.35 -10.19
CA GLN A 295 -1.13 -0.58 -10.82
C GLN A 295 -0.37 0.31 -9.82
N SER A 296 -1.08 0.97 -8.90
CA SER A 296 -0.45 1.86 -7.90
C SER A 296 0.38 1.12 -6.85
N MET A 297 0.01 -0.12 -6.53
CA MET A 297 0.79 -1.02 -5.67
C MET A 297 1.78 -1.88 -6.45
N ASN A 298 1.75 -1.80 -7.78
CA ASN A 298 2.56 -2.62 -8.66
C ASN A 298 2.38 -4.13 -8.37
N LEU A 299 1.11 -4.54 -8.25
CA LEU A 299 0.69 -5.92 -7.99
C LEU A 299 -0.12 -6.42 -9.19
N THR A 300 -0.02 -7.71 -9.47
CA THR A 300 -1.03 -8.43 -10.25
C THR A 300 -2.22 -8.85 -9.36
N GLU A 301 -3.31 -9.35 -9.95
CA GLU A 301 -4.41 -9.95 -9.19
C GLU A 301 -3.92 -11.09 -8.30
N ASP A 302 -3.11 -12.00 -8.86
CA ASP A 302 -2.56 -13.15 -8.15
C ASP A 302 -1.63 -12.70 -7.01
N ASP A 303 -0.79 -11.68 -7.27
CA ASP A 303 0.06 -11.09 -6.23
C ASP A 303 -0.76 -10.51 -5.08
N PHE A 304 -1.90 -9.89 -5.37
CA PHE A 304 -2.78 -9.36 -4.34
C PHE A 304 -3.45 -10.48 -3.54
N LYS A 305 -3.95 -11.53 -4.20
CA LYS A 305 -4.54 -12.70 -3.50
C LYS A 305 -3.52 -13.36 -2.58
N ASP A 306 -2.28 -13.53 -3.04
CA ASP A 306 -1.20 -14.07 -2.21
C ASP A 306 -0.85 -13.14 -1.04
N LEU A 307 -0.88 -11.82 -1.28
CA LEU A 307 -0.67 -10.81 -0.24
C LEU A 307 -1.78 -10.87 0.84
N LEU A 308 -3.05 -11.00 0.44
CA LEU A 308 -4.18 -11.12 1.36
C LEU A 308 -4.11 -12.43 2.16
N LYS A 309 -3.81 -13.55 1.52
CA LYS A 309 -3.56 -14.83 2.22
C LYS A 309 -2.43 -14.71 3.24
N ARG A 310 -1.32 -14.06 2.87
CA ARG A 310 -0.21 -13.82 3.82
C ARG A 310 -0.67 -12.93 4.98
N THR A 311 -1.53 -11.96 4.71
CA THR A 311 -2.13 -11.09 5.74
C THR A 311 -2.92 -11.88 6.76
N HIS A 312 -3.85 -12.73 6.31
CA HIS A 312 -4.61 -13.61 7.21
C HIS A 312 -3.68 -14.57 7.97
N GLN A 313 -2.66 -15.12 7.29
CA GLN A 313 -1.69 -15.98 7.95
C GLN A 313 -0.92 -15.28 9.08
N ILE A 314 -0.52 -14.02 8.90
CA ILE A 314 0.08 -13.22 9.98
C ILE A 314 -0.91 -13.07 11.14
N MET A 315 -2.19 -12.79 10.86
CA MET A 315 -3.22 -12.67 11.90
C MET A 315 -3.43 -13.99 12.66
N ARG A 316 -3.36 -15.13 11.98
CA ARG A 316 -3.39 -16.46 12.62
C ARG A 316 -2.18 -16.68 13.52
N GLU A 317 -0.98 -16.39 13.02
CA GLU A 317 0.26 -16.47 13.79
C GLU A 317 0.20 -15.56 15.03
N ASP A 318 -0.39 -14.36 14.92
CA ASP A 318 -0.60 -13.45 16.05
C ASP A 318 -1.53 -14.07 17.11
N ALA A 319 -2.67 -14.62 16.70
CA ALA A 319 -3.61 -15.30 17.60
C ALA A 319 -2.97 -16.52 18.28
N GLU A 320 -2.19 -17.32 17.55
CA GLU A 320 -1.46 -18.46 18.12
C GLU A 320 -0.40 -18.03 19.15
N ARG A 321 0.31 -16.93 18.90
CA ARG A 321 1.25 -16.38 19.88
C ARG A 321 0.56 -15.87 21.15
N GLU A 322 -0.59 -15.22 21.01
CA GLU A 322 -1.41 -14.82 22.17
C GLU A 322 -1.79 -16.05 23.01
N ARG A 323 -2.21 -17.15 22.36
CA ARG A 323 -2.49 -18.42 23.05
C ARG A 323 -1.28 -18.95 23.82
N GLY A 324 -0.10 -18.94 23.22
CA GLY A 324 1.14 -19.40 23.86
C GLY A 324 1.63 -18.49 24.99
N THR A 325 1.15 -17.25 25.07
CA THR A 325 1.47 -16.31 26.15
C THR A 325 0.50 -16.41 27.33
N ILE A 326 -0.71 -16.93 27.08
CA ILE A 326 -1.76 -17.14 28.09
C ILE A 326 -1.64 -18.52 28.78
N ALA A 327 -0.97 -19.49 28.14
CA ALA A 327 -0.72 -20.84 28.66
C ALA A 327 0.52 -20.90 29.57
#